data_AF-A0A973M734-F1
#
_entry.id   AF-A0A973M734-F1
#
_cell.length_a   1.000
_cell.length_b   1.000
_cell.length_c   1.000
_cell.angle_alpha   90.00
_cell.angle_beta   90.00
_cell.angle_gamma   90.00
#
_symmetry.space_group_name_H-M   'P 1'
#
loop_
_entity.id
_entity.type
_entity.pdbx_description
1 polymer ?
#
loop_
_entity_poly.entity_id
_entity_poly.type
_entity_poly.pdbx_seq_one_letter_code
_entity_poly.pdbx_strand_id
1 'polypeptide(L)' 'KSEGMDGSANAAVLAELVKLAAAGELDVPIAASYPLTEVRDAYRELMDRHTQGKIVLVP' A
#
# COMPACT_ATOMS: atom_id res chain seq x y z
N LYS A 1 1.38 11.69 -17.40
CA LYS A 1 2.11 11.25 -16.18
C LYS A 1 1.54 9.90 -15.74
N SER A 2 2.04 8.82 -16.31
CA SER A 2 1.75 7.44 -15.92
C SER A 2 2.97 6.53 -16.18
N GLU A 3 4.14 7.12 -16.41
CA GLU A 3 5.40 6.45 -16.75
C GLU A 3 6.05 5.72 -15.56
N GLY A 4 5.42 5.72 -14.37
CA GLY A 4 5.95 5.03 -13.19
C GLY A 4 5.69 3.52 -13.16
N MET A 5 4.68 3.03 -13.89
CA MET A 5 4.26 1.62 -13.81
C MET A 5 4.93 0.74 -14.87
N ASP A 6 5.16 1.28 -16.06
CA ASP A 6 5.63 0.55 -17.24
C ASP A 6 7.15 0.35 -17.19
N GLY A 7 7.60 -0.55 -16.31
CA GLY A 7 9.01 -0.98 -16.19
C GLY A 7 9.48 -1.20 -14.75
N SER A 8 8.87 -0.52 -13.78
CA SER A 8 9.21 -0.62 -12.35
C SER A 8 8.55 -1.82 -11.65
N ALA A 9 7.43 -2.33 -12.16
CA ALA A 9 6.67 -3.40 -11.54
C ALA A 9 7.17 -4.80 -11.94
N ASN A 10 8.45 -5.09 -11.68
CA ASN A 10 9.04 -6.41 -11.94
C ASN A 10 9.48 -7.10 -10.62
N ALA A 11 9.66 -8.42 -10.67
CA ALA A 11 9.98 -9.22 -9.50
C ALA A 11 11.32 -8.83 -8.83
N ALA A 12 12.30 -8.36 -9.60
CA ALA A 12 13.59 -7.94 -9.07
C ALA A 12 13.46 -6.65 -8.25
N VAL A 13 12.70 -5.67 -8.76
CA VAL A 13 12.40 -4.43 -8.04
C VAL A 13 11.59 -4.72 -6.77
N LEU A 14 10.59 -5.61 -6.85
CA LEU A 14 9.83 -6.01 -5.65
C LEU A 14 10.73 -6.67 -4.60
N ALA A 15 11.65 -7.56 -5.02
CA ALA A 15 12.58 -8.21 -4.11
C ALA A 15 13.53 -7.21 -3.43
N GLU A 16 13.96 -6.16 -4.13
CA GLU A 16 14.74 -5.06 -3.56
C GLU A 16 13.93 -4.28 -2.52
N LEU A 17 12.71 -3.88 -2.85
CA LEU A 17 11.82 -3.16 -1.93
C LEU A 17 11.54 -3.97 -0.65
N VAL A 18 11.32 -5.29 -0.78
CA VAL A 18 11.14 -6.19 0.37
C VAL A 18 12.40 -6.24 1.24
N LYS A 19 13.59 -6.27 0.65
CA LYS A 19 14.85 -6.24 1.43
C LYS A 19 14.99 -4.94 2.21
N LEU A 20 14.71 -3.80 1.59
CA LEU A 20 14.77 -2.49 2.26
C LEU A 20 13.73 -2.40 3.39
N ALA A 21 12.52 -2.91 3.17
CA ALA A 21 11.49 -2.97 4.22
C ALA A 21 11.91 -3.87 5.38
N ALA A 22 12.50 -5.04 5.09
CA ALA A 22 13.01 -5.95 6.11
C ALA A 22 14.21 -5.37 6.89
N ALA A 23 15.03 -4.52 6.24
CA ALA A 23 16.11 -3.79 6.88
C ALA A 23 15.63 -2.58 7.70
N GLY A 24 14.34 -2.21 7.62
CA GLY A 24 13.78 -1.02 8.26
C GLY A 24 14.14 0.30 7.56
N GLU A 25 14.72 0.23 6.36
CA GLU A 25 15.11 1.38 5.54
C GLU A 25 13.96 1.89 4.66
N LEU A 26 12.90 1.09 4.49
CA LEU A 26 11.67 1.46 3.81
C LEU A 26 10.48 1.25 4.73
N ASP A 27 9.83 2.34 5.14
CA ASP A 27 8.57 2.31 5.88
C ASP A 27 7.37 2.27 4.92
N VAL A 28 6.41 1.39 5.21
CA VAL A 28 5.15 1.27 4.48
C VAL A 28 4.01 1.57 5.46
N PRO A 29 3.66 2.86 5.66
CA PRO A 29 2.68 3.24 6.67
C PRO A 29 1.30 2.65 6.33
N ILE A 30 0.72 1.96 7.30
CA ILE A 30 -0.67 1.48 7.23
C ILE A 30 -1.54 2.54 7.91
N ALA A 31 -2.39 3.19 7.13
CA ALA A 31 -3.29 4.23 7.61
C ALA A 31 -4.47 3.63 8.38
N ALA A 32 -5.01 2.50 7.89
CA ALA A 32 -6.11 1.78 8.51
C ALA A 32 -6.14 0.31 8.06
N SER A 33 -6.76 -0.55 8.87
CA SER A 33 -7.01 -1.95 8.55
C SER A 33 -8.49 -2.28 8.79
N TYR A 34 -9.13 -2.90 7.80
CA TYR A 34 -10.56 -3.28 7.86
C TYR A 34 -10.73 -4.76 7.54
N PRO A 35 -11.67 -5.47 8.18
CA PRO A 35 -12.05 -6.81 7.73
C PRO A 35 -12.64 -6.76 6.31
N LEU A 36 -12.53 -7.85 5.54
CA LEU A 36 -13.10 -7.95 4.20
C LEU A 36 -14.62 -7.70 4.15
N THR A 37 -15.32 -7.87 5.28
CA THR A 37 -16.75 -7.56 5.41
C THR A 37 -17.04 -6.06 5.43
N GLU A 38 -16.04 -5.22 5.68
CA GLU A 38 -16.16 -3.76 5.86
C GLU A 38 -15.50 -2.96 4.72
N VAL A 39 -15.37 -3.56 3.53
CA VAL A 39 -14.81 -2.92 2.32
C VAL A 39 -15.43 -1.56 2.02
N ARG A 40 -16.75 -1.41 2.23
CA ARG A 40 -17.44 -0.14 1.99
C ARG A 40 -16.91 0.98 2.89
N ASP A 41 -16.59 0.68 4.13
CA ASP A 41 -16.13 1.67 5.10
C ASP A 41 -14.66 2.02 4.83
N ALA A 42 -13.83 1.03 4.46
CA ALA A 42 -12.50 1.26 3.91
C ALA A 42 -12.51 2.21 2.69
N TYR A 43 -13.48 2.05 1.77
CA TYR A 43 -13.63 2.94 0.62
C TYR A 43 -14.10 4.35 1.01
N ARG A 44 -14.96 4.48 2.03
CA ARG A 44 -15.39 5.79 2.53
C ARG A 44 -14.19 6.57 3.05
N GLU A 45 -13.34 5.95 3.86
CA GLU A 45 -12.13 6.58 4.39
C GLU A 45 -11.13 6.95 3.28
N LEU A 46 -11.02 6.13 2.23
CA LEU A 46 -10.18 6.44 1.06
C LEU A 46 -10.63 7.73 0.35
N MET A 47 -11.94 7.99 0.31
CA MET A 47 -12.50 9.16 -0.39
C MET A 47 -12.23 10.50 0.33
N ASP A 48 -11.87 10.48 1.61
CA ASP A 48 -11.60 11.68 2.39
C ASP A 48 -10.24 12.33 2.02
N ARG A 49 -9.48 11.75 1.07
CA ARG A 49 -8.25 12.27 0.43
C ARG A 49 -7.11 12.71 1.37
N HIS A 50 -7.25 12.50 2.68
CA HIS A 50 -6.23 12.81 3.69
C HIS A 50 -5.56 11.56 4.28
N THR A 51 -5.91 10.36 3.80
CA THR A 51 -5.29 9.12 4.24
C THR A 51 -3.83 9.07 3.83
N GLN A 52 -2.93 9.24 4.80
CA GLN A 52 -1.48 9.11 4.60
C GLN A 52 -1.08 7.66 4.90
N GLY A 53 -0.90 6.86 3.85
CA GLY A 53 -0.53 5.46 3.95
C GLY A 53 -1.48 4.54 3.20
N LYS A 54 -1.34 3.24 3.41
CA LYS A 54 -2.16 2.20 2.78
C LYS A 54 -3.33 1.82 3.69
N ILE A 55 -4.50 1.64 3.09
CA ILE A 55 -5.63 0.96 3.76
C ILE A 55 -5.52 -0.53 3.41
N VAL A 56 -5.48 -1.40 4.42
CA VAL A 56 -5.32 -2.84 4.27
C VAL A 56 -6.63 -3.54 4.58
N LEU A 57 -6.97 -4.55 3.78
CA LEU A 57 -8.09 -5.44 4.07
C LEU A 57 -7.56 -6.74 4.65
N VAL A 58 -8.11 -7.15 5.79
CA VAL A 58 -7.77 -8.40 6.48
C VAL A 58 -8.89 -9.44 6.29
N PRO A 59 -8.56 -10.74 6.11
CA PRO A 59 -9.55 -11.79 5.90
C PRO A 59 -10.52 -11.99 7.07
#